data_AF-A0A496PE64-F1
#
_entry.id   AF-A0A496PE64-F1
#
_cell.length_a   1.000
_cell.length_b   1.000
_cell.length_c   1.000
_cell.angle_alpha   90.00
_cell.angle_beta   90.00
_cell.angle_gamma   90.00
#
_symmetry.space_group_name_H-M   'P 1'
#
loop_
_entity.id
_entity.type
_entity.pdbx_description
1 polymer ?
#
loop_
_entity_poly.entity_id
_entity_poly.type
_entity_poly.pdbx_seq_one_letter_code
_entity_poly.pdbx_strand_id
1 'polypeptide(L)'
;VGNSEMEVKLLSQIVTGTTHNDPEGLKGGEATALAVFKALHGATKEDIQKMVKSYYPGEYSVEELHKTYTFEPSCQKTVPEAMQCFFESEDYESAIRNVMYIGGDCDTLGAIVGAVAGAYYGIPEWIQVKALSMMPDYMVEDYEDFRVMYMDKEKTL
;
A
#
# COMPACT_ATOMS: atom_id res chain seq x y z
N VAL A 1 9.32 10.17 -6.48
CA VAL A 1 9.39 9.44 -5.19
C VAL A 1 10.04 10.36 -4.16
N GLY A 2 9.53 10.43 -2.93
CA GLY A 2 10.16 11.25 -1.89
C GLY A 2 11.54 10.71 -1.50
N ASN A 3 12.48 11.59 -1.18
CA ASN A 3 13.88 11.26 -0.85
C ASN A 3 14.13 11.10 0.66
N SER A 4 13.13 11.40 1.49
CA SER A 4 13.18 11.25 2.94
C SER A 4 11.80 11.02 3.53
N GLU A 5 11.71 10.48 4.74
CA GLU A 5 10.42 10.33 5.43
C GLU A 5 9.70 11.67 5.60
N MET A 6 10.43 12.75 5.87
CA MET A 6 9.84 14.09 6.01
C MET A 6 9.22 14.57 4.70
N GLU A 7 9.91 14.36 3.58
CA GLU A 7 9.38 14.72 2.26
C GLU A 7 8.15 13.87 1.90
N VAL A 8 8.18 12.56 2.18
CA VAL A 8 7.03 11.68 1.95
C VAL A 8 5.81 12.14 2.75
N LYS A 9 5.98 12.47 4.04
CA LYS A 9 4.91 12.99 4.89
C LYS A 9 4.32 14.29 4.35
N LEU A 10 5.19 15.22 3.94
CA LEU A 10 4.75 16.50 3.37
C LEU A 10 3.94 16.28 2.09
N LEU A 11 4.45 15.48 1.15
CA LEU A 11 3.79 15.21 -0.13
C LEU A 11 2.47 14.45 0.07
N SER A 12 2.41 13.48 0.99
CA SER A 12 1.16 12.77 1.30
C SER A 12 0.10 13.72 1.85
N GLN A 13 0.48 14.61 2.76
CA GLN A 13 -0.45 15.60 3.32
C GLN A 13 -0.98 16.56 2.24
N ILE A 14 -0.10 17.04 1.34
CA ILE A 14 -0.50 17.93 0.24
C ILE A 14 -1.50 17.24 -0.69
N VAL A 15 -1.21 16.01 -1.15
CA VAL A 15 -2.07 15.31 -2.10
C VAL A 15 -3.39 14.89 -1.44
N THR A 16 -3.34 14.28 -0.25
CA THR A 16 -4.54 13.82 0.46
C THR A 16 -5.43 14.99 0.88
N GLY A 17 -4.85 16.10 1.33
CA GLY A 17 -5.58 17.30 1.76
C GLY A 17 -6.37 18.00 0.65
N THR A 18 -6.21 17.61 -0.63
CA THR A 18 -7.06 18.13 -1.71
C THR A 18 -8.50 17.62 -1.63
N THR A 19 -8.74 16.44 -1.05
CA THR A 19 -10.06 15.81 -0.98
C THR A 19 -10.45 15.34 0.42
N HIS A 20 -9.48 14.96 1.25
CA HIS A 20 -9.69 14.43 2.61
C HIS A 20 -8.85 15.24 3.61
N ASN A 21 -9.22 16.52 3.78
CA ASN A 21 -8.54 17.46 4.68
C ASN A 21 -9.08 17.39 6.11
N ASP A 22 -9.04 16.19 6.68
CA ASP A 22 -9.34 15.94 8.09
C ASP A 22 -8.20 15.13 8.72
N PRO A 23 -8.06 15.15 10.05
CA PRO A 23 -6.94 14.49 10.72
C PRO A 23 -6.82 13.00 10.39
N GLU A 24 -7.92 12.28 10.21
CA GLU A 24 -7.90 10.84 9.97
C GLU A 24 -7.57 10.53 8.51
N GLY A 25 -8.17 11.26 7.57
CA GLY A 25 -7.83 11.17 6.15
C GLY A 25 -6.33 11.40 5.88
N LEU A 26 -5.78 12.49 6.42
CA LEU A 26 -4.35 12.81 6.30
C LEU A 26 -3.48 11.72 6.93
N LYS A 27 -3.89 11.19 8.09
CA LYS A 27 -3.19 10.11 8.80
C LYS A 27 -3.12 8.83 7.96
N GLY A 28 -4.21 8.45 7.29
CA GLY A 28 -4.27 7.26 6.45
C GLY A 28 -3.40 7.35 5.19
N GLY A 29 -3.44 8.51 4.52
CA GLY A 29 -2.58 8.79 3.37
C GLY A 29 -1.09 8.76 3.75
N GLU A 30 -0.73 9.39 4.86
CA GLU A 30 0.65 9.42 5.37
C GLU A 30 1.16 8.02 5.75
N ALA A 31 0.38 7.25 6.51
CA ALA A 31 0.76 5.89 6.93
C ALA A 31 1.01 4.96 5.73
N THR A 32 0.14 5.03 4.71
CA THR A 32 0.27 4.25 3.47
C THR A 32 1.53 4.64 2.70
N ALA A 33 1.74 5.94 2.47
CA ALA A 33 2.90 6.44 1.74
C ALA A 33 4.22 6.08 2.42
N LEU A 34 4.28 6.17 3.75
CA LEU A 34 5.45 5.78 4.53
C LEU A 34 5.72 4.28 4.51
N ALA A 35 4.67 3.44 4.53
CA ALA A 35 4.84 1.99 4.42
C ALA A 35 5.52 1.61 3.09
N VAL A 36 5.05 2.19 1.97
CA VAL A 36 5.66 2.00 0.65
C VAL A 36 7.10 2.53 0.63
N PHE A 37 7.33 3.74 1.13
CA PHE A 37 8.68 4.33 1.18
C PHE A 37 9.65 3.44 1.97
N LYS A 38 9.26 2.97 3.16
CA LYS A 38 10.08 2.10 4.00
C LYS A 38 10.37 0.77 3.33
N ALA A 39 9.38 0.16 2.68
CA ALA A 39 9.56 -1.07 1.91
C ALA A 39 10.60 -0.88 0.78
N LEU A 40 10.50 0.20 0.01
CA LEU A 40 11.47 0.53 -1.06
C LEU A 40 12.90 0.76 -0.55
N HIS A 41 13.05 1.18 0.72
CA HIS A 41 14.33 1.43 1.38
C HIS A 41 14.83 0.24 2.21
N GLY A 42 14.22 -0.94 2.07
CA GLY A 42 14.70 -2.18 2.68
C GLY A 42 14.42 -2.30 4.19
N ALA A 43 13.44 -1.56 4.71
CA ALA A 43 12.98 -1.76 6.08
C ALA A 43 12.39 -3.17 6.24
N THR A 44 12.51 -3.78 7.43
CA THR A 44 11.87 -5.08 7.68
C THR A 44 10.36 -4.91 7.87
N LYS A 45 9.61 -6.01 7.76
CA LYS A 45 8.19 -6.00 8.11
C LYS A 45 7.94 -5.53 9.54
N GLU A 46 8.78 -5.90 10.49
CA GLU A 46 8.65 -5.51 11.89
C GLU A 46 8.81 -3.98 12.05
N ASP A 47 9.75 -3.36 11.31
CA ASP A 47 9.93 -1.91 11.30
C ASP A 47 8.70 -1.20 10.72
N ILE A 48 8.15 -1.71 9.61
CA ILE A 48 6.94 -1.17 8.99
C ILE A 48 5.73 -1.37 9.92
N GLN A 49 5.60 -2.54 10.55
CA GLN A 49 4.52 -2.83 11.50
C GLN A 49 4.58 -1.94 12.73
N LYS A 50 5.77 -1.73 13.30
CA LYS A 50 5.96 -0.80 14.41
C LYS A 50 5.57 0.63 14.02
N MET A 51 5.92 1.06 12.81
CA MET A 51 5.50 2.35 12.28
C MET A 51 3.98 2.43 12.15
N VAL A 52 3.33 1.47 11.48
CA VAL A 52 1.86 1.47 11.31
C VAL A 52 1.14 1.46 12.66
N LYS A 53 1.61 0.68 13.64
CA LYS A 53 1.05 0.63 14.99
C LYS A 53 1.14 1.98 15.74
N SER A 54 2.07 2.86 15.35
CA SER A 54 2.13 4.22 15.90
C SER A 54 1.03 5.15 15.37
N TYR A 55 0.47 4.84 14.19
CA TYR A 55 -0.69 5.55 13.60
C TYR A 55 -2.02 4.91 14.00
N TYR A 56 -2.05 3.58 14.02
CA TYR A 56 -3.23 2.75 14.25
C TYR A 56 -2.89 1.66 15.27
N PRO A 57 -3.07 1.92 16.58
CA PRO A 57 -2.84 0.90 17.59
C PRO A 57 -3.92 -0.20 17.48
N GLY A 58 -3.48 -1.45 17.42
CA GLY A 58 -4.36 -2.61 17.31
C GLY A 58 -3.57 -3.87 16.98
N GLU A 59 -4.11 -5.01 17.37
CA GLU A 59 -3.62 -6.32 16.99
C GLU A 59 -4.83 -7.20 16.67
N TYR A 60 -4.87 -7.67 15.43
CA TYR A 60 -5.85 -8.61 14.93
C TYR A 60 -5.17 -9.45 13.85
N SER A 61 -5.66 -10.66 13.63
CA SER A 61 -5.17 -11.55 12.60
C SER A 61 -6.02 -11.49 11.33
N VAL A 62 -5.47 -11.93 10.19
CA VAL A 62 -6.25 -12.09 8.94
C VAL A 62 -7.44 -13.03 9.17
N GLU A 63 -7.27 -14.06 9.99
CA GLU A 63 -8.33 -15.01 10.37
C GLU A 63 -9.46 -14.37 11.20
N GLU A 64 -9.13 -13.41 12.07
CA GLU A 64 -10.14 -12.63 12.81
C GLU A 64 -10.84 -11.62 11.89
N LEU A 65 -10.10 -10.97 11.00
CA LEU A 65 -10.65 -10.05 10.02
C LEU A 65 -11.62 -10.75 9.07
N HIS A 66 -11.32 -11.95 8.60
CA HIS A 66 -12.25 -12.74 7.77
C HIS A 66 -13.64 -12.93 8.42
N LYS A 67 -13.69 -13.01 9.75
CA LYS A 67 -14.94 -13.22 10.49
C LYS A 67 -15.69 -11.93 10.81
N THR A 68 -15.00 -10.79 10.80
CA THR A 68 -15.50 -9.55 11.40
C THR A 68 -15.51 -8.36 10.44
N TYR A 69 -14.67 -8.37 9.41
CA TYR A 69 -14.54 -7.28 8.47
C TYR A 69 -15.67 -7.32 7.44
N THR A 70 -16.21 -6.15 7.16
CA THR A 70 -17.24 -5.92 6.16
C THR A 70 -16.86 -4.68 5.35
N PHE A 71 -17.64 -4.35 4.32
CA PHE A 71 -17.37 -3.15 3.53
C PHE A 71 -17.38 -1.91 4.43
N GLU A 72 -16.22 -1.26 4.54
CA GLU A 72 -15.97 -0.15 5.46
C GLU A 72 -15.04 0.87 4.78
N PRO A 73 -15.56 2.03 4.36
CA PRO A 73 -14.82 2.98 3.54
C PRO A 73 -13.90 3.92 4.33
N SER A 74 -13.91 3.87 5.67
CA SER A 74 -13.03 4.73 6.47
C SER A 74 -11.58 4.24 6.47
N CYS A 75 -10.64 5.18 6.37
CA CYS A 75 -9.21 4.85 6.42
C CYS A 75 -8.81 4.18 7.74
N GLN A 76 -9.50 4.50 8.85
CA GLN A 76 -9.29 3.92 10.19
C GLN A 76 -9.49 2.41 10.26
N LYS A 77 -10.27 1.90 9.31
CA LYS A 77 -10.67 0.50 9.20
C LYS A 77 -10.31 -0.12 7.86
N THR A 78 -9.57 0.61 7.03
CA THR A 78 -9.06 0.11 5.75
C THR A 78 -7.55 -0.01 5.80
N VAL A 79 -6.86 1.04 6.26
CA VAL A 79 -5.39 1.07 6.27
C VAL A 79 -4.81 0.00 7.19
N PRO A 80 -5.18 -0.10 8.48
CA PRO A 80 -4.53 -1.08 9.34
C PRO A 80 -4.92 -2.54 9.01
N GLU A 81 -6.11 -2.78 8.46
CA GLU A 81 -6.60 -4.08 7.96
C GLU A 81 -5.86 -4.52 6.69
N ALA A 82 -5.65 -3.60 5.74
CA ALA A 82 -4.76 -3.83 4.60
C ALA A 82 -3.34 -4.18 5.07
N MET A 83 -2.79 -3.39 6.00
CA MET A 83 -1.44 -3.62 6.50
C MET A 83 -1.32 -4.97 7.22
N GLN A 84 -2.36 -5.43 7.92
CA GLN A 84 -2.38 -6.78 8.50
C GLN A 84 -2.31 -7.88 7.44
N CYS A 85 -3.04 -7.74 6.33
CA CYS A 85 -2.93 -8.67 5.20
C CYS A 85 -1.50 -8.75 4.66
N PHE A 86 -0.80 -7.62 4.60
CA PHE A 86 0.62 -7.58 4.23
C PHE A 86 1.53 -8.23 5.30
N PHE A 87 1.32 -7.96 6.59
CA PHE A 87 2.18 -8.51 7.64
C PHE A 87 2.12 -10.04 7.70
N GLU A 88 0.93 -10.64 7.53
CA GLU A 88 0.72 -12.10 7.48
C GLU A 88 0.94 -12.75 6.10
N SER A 89 1.46 -12.00 5.11
CA SER A 89 1.81 -12.57 3.80
C SER A 89 3.22 -13.18 3.81
N GLU A 90 3.56 -13.99 2.80
CA GLU A 90 4.94 -14.48 2.57
C GLU A 90 5.52 -13.96 1.25
N ASP A 91 4.66 -13.52 0.35
CA ASP A 91 4.96 -13.00 -0.97
C ASP A 91 3.84 -12.06 -1.46
N TYR A 92 4.00 -11.51 -2.66
CA TYR A 92 2.99 -10.61 -3.26
C TYR A 92 1.62 -11.29 -3.44
N GLU A 93 1.61 -12.55 -3.92
CA GLU A 93 0.36 -13.24 -4.24
C GLU A 93 -0.44 -13.57 -2.97
N SER A 94 0.22 -14.09 -1.94
CA SER A 94 -0.38 -14.35 -0.62
C SER A 94 -0.91 -13.08 0.04
N ALA A 95 -0.23 -11.93 -0.12
CA ALA A 95 -0.73 -10.64 0.37
C ALA A 95 -2.06 -10.25 -0.29
N ILE A 96 -2.17 -10.39 -1.62
CA ILE A 96 -3.41 -10.12 -2.36
C ILE A 96 -4.48 -11.17 -2.03
N ARG A 97 -4.10 -12.44 -1.83
CA ARG A 97 -5.03 -13.50 -1.41
C ARG A 97 -5.61 -13.23 -0.02
N ASN A 98 -4.82 -12.70 0.90
CA ASN A 98 -5.30 -12.27 2.23
C ASN A 98 -6.39 -11.20 2.09
N VAL A 99 -6.22 -10.22 1.18
CA VAL A 99 -7.27 -9.22 0.88
C VAL A 99 -8.55 -9.90 0.38
N MET A 100 -8.44 -10.82 -0.58
CA MET A 100 -9.61 -11.54 -1.10
C MET A 100 -10.27 -12.42 -0.04
N TYR A 101 -9.49 -12.94 0.91
CA TYR A 101 -10.00 -13.75 2.01
C TYR A 101 -10.79 -12.90 3.01
N ILE A 102 -10.29 -11.72 3.39
CA ILE A 102 -11.02 -10.87 4.36
C ILE A 102 -12.24 -10.18 3.76
N GLY A 103 -12.28 -9.95 2.44
CA GLY A 103 -13.42 -9.32 1.78
C GLY A 103 -13.56 -7.82 2.08
N GLY A 104 -14.78 -7.28 1.95
CA GLY A 104 -15.08 -5.87 2.21
C GLY A 104 -14.75 -4.94 1.03
N ASP A 105 -14.04 -3.85 1.29
CA ASP A 105 -13.57 -2.88 0.30
C ASP A 105 -12.29 -3.41 -0.39
N CYS A 106 -12.44 -4.52 -1.12
CA CYS A 106 -11.31 -5.28 -1.67
C CYS A 106 -10.48 -4.48 -2.67
N ASP A 107 -11.07 -3.53 -3.40
CA ASP A 107 -10.36 -2.68 -4.34
C ASP A 107 -9.45 -1.69 -3.60
N THR A 108 -9.94 -1.02 -2.55
CA THR A 108 -9.10 -0.12 -1.76
C THR A 108 -8.03 -0.88 -0.97
N LEU A 109 -8.41 -1.98 -0.31
CA LEU A 109 -7.46 -2.86 0.39
C LEU A 109 -6.39 -3.38 -0.58
N GLY A 110 -6.80 -3.87 -1.75
CA GLY A 110 -5.92 -4.42 -2.78
C GLY A 110 -4.94 -3.38 -3.32
N ALA A 111 -5.38 -2.12 -3.49
CA ALA A 111 -4.50 -1.03 -3.91
C ALA A 111 -3.42 -0.73 -2.87
N ILE A 112 -3.79 -0.64 -1.59
CA ILE A 112 -2.84 -0.39 -0.48
C ILE A 112 -1.87 -1.57 -0.34
N VAL A 113 -2.39 -2.79 -0.21
CA VAL A 113 -1.58 -4.00 -0.05
C VAL A 113 -0.69 -4.23 -1.25
N GLY A 114 -1.21 -4.08 -2.46
CA GLY A 114 -0.44 -4.24 -3.70
C GLY A 114 0.72 -3.25 -3.80
N ALA A 115 0.51 -1.98 -3.41
CA ALA A 115 1.59 -1.00 -3.41
C ALA A 115 2.71 -1.36 -2.42
N VAL A 116 2.36 -1.72 -1.18
CA VAL A 116 3.35 -2.07 -0.14
C VAL A 116 4.04 -3.40 -0.45
N ALA A 117 3.26 -4.43 -0.78
CA ALA A 117 3.78 -5.77 -1.10
C ALA A 117 4.62 -5.74 -2.38
N GLY A 118 4.22 -4.98 -3.39
CA GLY A 118 5.00 -4.78 -4.62
C GLY A 118 6.32 -4.09 -4.37
N ALA A 119 6.35 -3.08 -3.48
CA ALA A 119 7.58 -2.45 -3.05
C ALA A 119 8.49 -3.37 -2.22
N TYR A 120 7.91 -4.26 -1.40
CA TYR A 120 8.66 -5.12 -0.48
C TYR A 120 9.16 -6.42 -1.14
N TYR A 121 8.31 -7.13 -1.88
CA TYR A 121 8.63 -8.42 -2.49
C TYR A 121 8.97 -8.34 -3.98
N GLY A 122 8.55 -7.26 -4.67
CA GLY A 122 8.38 -7.26 -6.11
C GLY A 122 7.07 -7.94 -6.53
N ILE A 123 6.69 -7.78 -7.79
CA ILE A 123 5.46 -8.34 -8.36
C ILE A 123 5.83 -9.46 -9.33
N PRO A 124 5.23 -10.67 -9.24
CA PRO A 124 5.42 -11.72 -10.23
C PRO A 124 5.09 -11.23 -11.65
N GLU A 125 5.96 -11.52 -12.63
CA GLU A 125 5.83 -11.03 -14.01
C GLU A 125 4.45 -11.35 -14.61
N TRP A 126 3.95 -12.57 -14.39
CA TRP A 126 2.65 -12.98 -14.93
C TRP A 126 1.48 -12.14 -14.38
N ILE A 127 1.58 -11.65 -13.13
CA ILE A 127 0.60 -10.73 -12.54
C ILE A 127 0.71 -9.36 -13.22
N GLN A 128 1.93 -8.85 -13.39
CA GLN A 128 2.16 -7.57 -14.07
C GLN A 128 1.60 -7.58 -15.49
N VAL A 129 1.98 -8.58 -16.29
CA VAL A 129 1.51 -8.75 -17.68
C VAL A 129 -0.01 -8.84 -17.72
N LYS A 130 -0.62 -9.62 -16.81
CA LYS A 130 -2.07 -9.77 -16.77
C LYS A 130 -2.76 -8.46 -16.39
N ALA A 131 -2.27 -7.75 -15.39
CA ALA A 131 -2.83 -6.46 -14.95
C ALA A 131 -2.75 -5.40 -16.07
N LEU A 132 -1.58 -5.22 -16.68
CA LEU A 132 -1.38 -4.26 -17.78
C LEU A 132 -2.27 -4.60 -18.98
N SER A 133 -2.47 -5.89 -19.30
CA SER A 133 -3.37 -6.30 -20.39
C SER A 133 -4.85 -5.96 -20.18
N MET A 134 -5.26 -5.63 -18.94
CA MET A 134 -6.63 -5.21 -18.61
C MET A 134 -6.80 -3.69 -18.57
N MET A 135 -5.71 -2.93 -18.53
CA MET A 135 -5.75 -1.48 -18.44
C MET A 135 -5.94 -0.85 -19.84
N PRO A 136 -6.64 0.29 -19.94
CA PRO A 136 -6.62 1.09 -21.15
C PRO A 136 -5.20 1.57 -21.50
N ASP A 137 -4.89 1.71 -22.78
CA ASP A 137 -3.56 2.07 -23.28
C ASP A 137 -2.97 3.32 -22.59
N TYR A 138 -3.77 4.37 -22.37
CA TYR A 138 -3.31 5.60 -21.72
C TYR A 138 -2.84 5.39 -20.26
N MET A 139 -3.47 4.46 -19.52
CA MET A 139 -3.05 4.13 -18.16
C MET A 139 -1.74 3.33 -18.16
N VAL A 140 -1.56 2.48 -19.18
CA VAL A 140 -0.30 1.75 -19.38
C VAL A 140 0.83 2.73 -19.70
N GLU A 141 0.58 3.71 -20.56
CA GLU A 141 1.53 4.79 -20.87
C GLU A 141 1.93 5.58 -19.61
N ASP A 142 0.95 6.03 -18.81
CA ASP A 142 1.21 6.75 -17.55
C ASP A 142 2.03 5.90 -16.55
N TYR A 143 1.72 4.61 -16.44
CA TYR A 143 2.46 3.67 -15.59
C TYR A 143 3.91 3.51 -16.06
N GLU A 144 4.12 3.37 -17.37
CA GLU A 144 5.45 3.23 -17.96
C GLU A 144 6.31 4.48 -17.77
N ASP A 145 5.73 5.66 -17.96
CA ASP A 145 6.40 6.94 -17.68
C ASP A 145 6.80 7.06 -16.20
N PHE A 146 5.90 6.69 -15.29
CA PHE A 146 6.20 6.65 -13.86
C PHE A 146 7.34 5.67 -13.54
N ARG A 147 7.28 4.47 -14.11
CA ARG A 147 8.28 3.40 -13.89
C ARG A 147 9.66 3.82 -14.37
N VAL A 148 9.76 4.37 -15.59
CA VAL A 148 11.02 4.85 -16.16
C VAL A 148 11.59 6.03 -15.37
N MET A 149 10.73 6.92 -14.86
CA MET A 149 11.18 8.09 -14.12
C MET A 149 11.65 7.76 -12.70
N TYR A 150 11.06 6.75 -12.05
CA TYR A 150 11.23 6.57 -10.61
C TYR A 150 11.59 5.16 -10.13
N MET A 151 11.41 4.12 -10.96
CA MET A 151 11.60 2.72 -10.55
C MET A 151 12.84 2.07 -11.20
N ASP A 152 13.29 2.54 -12.36
CA ASP A 152 14.55 2.10 -12.96
C ASP A 152 15.75 2.75 -12.25
N LYS A 153 16.33 1.98 -11.32
CA LYS A 153 17.45 2.39 -10.44
C LYS A 153 18.76 2.74 -11.15
N GLU A 154 18.86 2.59 -12.47
CA GLU A 154 20.06 2.98 -13.22
C GLU A 154 20.19 4.51 -13.45
N LYS A 155 19.16 5.30 -13.11
CA LYS A 155 19.20 6.77 -13.28
C LYS A 155 19.15 7.60 -11.98
N THR A 156 19.17 6.96 -10.81
CA THR A 156 18.93 7.66 -9.52
C THR A 156 20.00 7.41 -8.46
N LEU A 157 21.23 7.08 -8.86
CA LEU A 157 22.43 7.10 -8.03
C LEU A 157 23.61 7.75 -8.78
#